data_AF-A0ABD3E3D0-F1
#
_entry.id   AF-A0ABD3E3D0-F1
#
_cell.length_a   1.000
_cell.length_b   1.000
_cell.length_c   1.000
_cell.angle_alpha   90.00
_cell.angle_beta   90.00
_cell.angle_gamma   90.00
#
_symmetry.space_group_name_H-M   'P 1'
#
loop_
_entity.id
_entity.type
_entity.pdbx_description
1 polymer ?
#
loop_
_entity_poly.entity_id
_entity_poly.type
_entity_poly.pdbx_seq_one_letter_code
_entity_poly.pdbx_strand_id
1 'polypeptide(L)'
;MGNITLEGSPSLEVLLGRDTRPSGSALVEAAKQGINSIFGVTARDTGVVTTPQLHWMVRAKNKGFEASENDYYNQLLTSFRCVLDYIPQGNSSNNVNANLIVDGADGVGGEKLKKMKTELSNLTIDIRNYGDGVLNEAVGADYVQKEKVIPRGFSPADAGISISGVQVWMEMLTGSYISPLYQTVARSTLSMGDKILSLFAIFLKEQLAILYGPEDGKNANKSYNASLGIVQTAYANGASTDYLKQLGLEVALTPTGVKYLHEKASEFDIGIYFEANGHGTILFSDKFISWLETRSNELSTSSKGSDQHKAALRLLAVSRLINQAFGDALSGLLLVEAILQHMGWSIRQKLDV
;
A
#
# COMPACT_ATOMS: atom_id res chain seq x y z
N MET A 1 0.98 -19.52 40.90
CA MET A 1 0.31 -18.47 41.68
C MET A 1 -0.98 -18.13 40.97
N GLY A 2 -2.10 -18.13 41.69
CA GLY A 2 -3.43 -18.06 41.10
C GLY A 2 -3.67 -16.76 40.33
N ASN A 3 -4.45 -16.85 39.25
CA ASN A 3 -5.03 -15.71 38.55
C ASN A 3 -5.99 -15.00 39.51
N ILE A 4 -5.49 -14.01 40.23
CA ILE A 4 -6.34 -13.00 40.87
C ILE A 4 -6.72 -12.05 39.74
N THR A 5 -7.93 -12.17 39.20
CA THR A 5 -8.50 -11.15 38.33
C THR A 5 -9.02 -10.00 39.19
N LEU A 6 -8.49 -8.79 39.02
CA LEU A 6 -9.17 -7.59 39.49
C LEU A 6 -10.48 -7.48 38.71
N GLU A 7 -11.61 -7.77 39.37
CA GLU A 7 -12.94 -7.61 38.77
C GLU A 7 -13.07 -6.23 38.12
N GLY A 8 -13.34 -6.22 36.81
CA GLY A 8 -13.61 -5.00 36.04
C GLY A 8 -12.40 -4.29 35.41
N SER A 9 -11.16 -4.80 35.52
CA SER A 9 -10.01 -4.22 34.81
C SER A 9 -9.94 -4.72 33.36
N PRO A 10 -9.73 -3.84 32.35
CA PRO A 10 -9.61 -4.27 30.96
C PRO A 10 -8.40 -5.20 30.80
N SER A 11 -8.60 -6.35 30.14
CA SER A 11 -7.50 -7.24 29.75
C SER A 11 -6.60 -6.50 28.76
N LEU A 12 -5.34 -6.26 29.11
CA LEU A 12 -4.38 -5.62 28.22
C LEU A 12 -3.68 -6.69 27.39
N GLU A 13 -3.73 -6.57 26.06
CA GLU A 13 -3.09 -7.52 25.14
C GLU A 13 -1.99 -6.81 24.33
N VAL A 14 -0.82 -7.46 24.23
CA VAL A 14 0.28 -7.01 23.38
C VAL A 14 0.50 -8.04 22.28
N LEU A 15 0.32 -7.62 21.03
CA LEU A 15 0.62 -8.46 19.87
C LEU A 15 2.12 -8.43 19.56
N LEU A 16 2.70 -9.61 19.36
CA LEU A 16 4.10 -9.80 18.99
C LEU A 16 4.15 -10.53 17.65
N GLY A 17 4.99 -10.04 16.74
CA GLY A 17 5.29 -10.71 15.48
C GLY A 17 6.78 -10.63 15.17
N ARG A 18 7.26 -11.48 14.28
CA ARG A 18 8.68 -11.49 13.87
C ARG A 18 8.85 -11.73 12.37
N ASP A 19 10.03 -11.40 11.86
CA ASP A 19 10.49 -11.81 10.53
C ASP A 19 11.10 -13.23 10.55
N THR A 20 11.77 -13.59 9.45
CA THR A 20 12.41 -14.89 9.23
C THR A 20 13.81 -14.99 9.84
N ARG A 21 14.32 -13.97 10.54
CA ARG A 21 15.68 -14.02 11.11
C ARG A 21 15.81 -15.16 12.13
N PRO A 22 16.95 -15.89 12.14
CA PRO A 22 17.15 -17.00 13.07
C PRO A 22 17.05 -16.63 14.55
N SER A 23 17.43 -15.40 14.92
CA SER A 23 17.32 -14.90 16.30
C SER A 23 15.88 -14.58 16.73
N GLY A 24 14.94 -14.51 15.79
CA GLY A 24 13.57 -14.04 16.04
C GLY A 24 12.80 -14.91 17.04
N SER A 25 12.97 -16.23 17.03
CA SER A 25 12.29 -17.14 17.96
C SER A 25 12.70 -16.87 19.42
N ALA A 26 14.01 -16.76 19.68
CA ALA A 26 14.52 -16.48 21.01
C ALA A 26 14.11 -15.09 21.51
N LEU A 27 14.11 -14.09 20.62
CA LEU A 27 13.72 -12.71 20.97
C LEU A 27 12.21 -12.58 21.27
N VAL A 28 11.35 -13.26 20.52
CA VAL A 28 9.90 -13.28 20.80
C VAL A 28 9.62 -13.96 22.14
N GLU A 29 10.28 -15.08 22.46
CA GLU A 29 10.13 -15.73 23.77
C GLU A 29 10.60 -14.84 24.92
N ALA A 30 11.73 -14.13 24.75
CA ALA A 30 12.20 -13.16 25.75
C ALA A 30 11.19 -12.01 25.94
N ALA A 31 10.62 -11.49 24.85
CA ALA A 31 9.59 -10.44 24.90
C ALA A 31 8.31 -10.93 25.61
N LYS A 32 7.86 -12.16 25.31
CA LYS A 32 6.71 -12.79 25.98
C LYS A 32 6.93 -12.91 27.47
N GLN A 33 8.12 -13.34 27.91
CA GLN A 33 8.46 -13.42 29.34
C GLN A 33 8.41 -12.04 30.01
N GLY A 34 8.98 -11.02 29.36
CA GLY A 34 8.93 -9.65 29.87
C GLY A 34 7.51 -9.10 30.00
N ILE A 35 6.68 -9.27 28.97
CA ILE A 35 5.28 -8.79 28.97
C ILE A 35 4.44 -9.52 30.00
N ASN A 36 4.52 -10.87 30.05
CA ASN A 36 3.75 -11.68 30.98
C ASN A 36 4.21 -11.50 32.44
N SER A 37 5.34 -10.82 32.69
CA SER A 37 5.75 -10.43 34.05
C SER A 37 4.93 -9.25 34.60
N ILE A 38 4.21 -8.53 33.72
CA ILE A 38 3.34 -7.41 34.09
C ILE A 38 1.93 -7.94 34.39
N PHE A 39 1.45 -7.69 35.60
CA PHE A 39 0.13 -8.15 36.03
C PHE A 39 -1.00 -7.58 35.15
N GLY A 40 -1.90 -8.45 34.68
CA GLY A 40 -3.04 -8.06 33.85
C GLY A 40 -2.72 -7.82 32.36
N VAL A 41 -1.48 -8.09 31.93
CA VAL A 41 -1.06 -7.97 30.53
C VAL A 41 -0.75 -9.35 29.94
N THR A 42 -1.26 -9.64 28.75
CA THR A 42 -1.00 -10.89 28.03
C THR A 42 -0.26 -10.64 26.72
N ALA A 43 0.83 -11.36 26.50
CA ALA A 43 1.50 -11.40 25.21
C ALA A 43 0.83 -12.40 24.26
N ARG A 44 0.47 -11.95 23.05
CA ARG A 44 -0.03 -12.80 21.97
C ARG A 44 0.98 -12.84 20.83
N ASP A 45 1.55 -14.01 20.61
CA ASP A 45 2.44 -14.27 19.48
C ASP A 45 1.61 -14.55 18.22
N THR A 46 1.75 -13.70 17.20
CA THR A 46 1.14 -13.82 15.88
C THR A 46 2.03 -14.56 14.88
N GLY A 47 3.23 -14.97 15.31
CA GLY A 47 4.16 -15.77 14.55
C GLY A 47 5.02 -14.95 13.58
N VAL A 48 5.36 -15.58 12.45
CA VAL A 48 6.11 -14.93 11.38
C VAL A 48 5.15 -14.07 10.58
N VAL A 49 5.33 -12.75 10.56
CA VAL A 49 4.46 -11.79 9.85
C VAL A 49 5.29 -10.65 9.28
N THR A 50 4.81 -9.99 8.23
CA THR A 50 5.43 -8.72 7.80
C THR A 50 5.18 -7.63 8.86
N THR A 51 6.03 -6.61 8.89
CA THR A 51 5.82 -5.44 9.78
C THR A 51 4.44 -4.77 9.54
N PRO A 52 3.98 -4.54 8.29
CA PRO A 52 2.66 -3.99 8.02
C PRO A 52 1.50 -4.90 8.42
N GLN A 53 1.65 -6.24 8.29
CA GLN A 53 0.65 -7.19 8.78
C GLN A 53 0.44 -7.01 10.29
N LEU A 54 1.53 -6.92 11.07
CA LEU A 54 1.42 -6.69 12.51
C LEU A 54 0.77 -5.33 12.83
N HIS A 55 1.16 -4.25 12.14
CA HIS A 55 0.54 -2.92 12.32
C HIS A 55 -0.95 -2.92 11.97
N TRP A 56 -1.32 -3.61 10.88
CA TRP A 56 -2.72 -3.79 10.50
C TRP A 56 -3.48 -4.56 11.58
N MET A 57 -2.91 -5.64 12.11
CA MET A 57 -3.55 -6.45 13.16
C MET A 57 -3.80 -5.63 14.43
N VAL A 58 -2.80 -4.85 14.86
CA VAL A 58 -2.91 -3.95 16.02
C VAL A 58 -4.01 -2.90 15.78
N ARG A 59 -4.05 -2.28 14.59
CA ARG A 59 -5.09 -1.29 14.26
C ARG A 59 -6.48 -1.93 14.22
N ALA A 60 -6.61 -3.11 13.62
CA ALA A 60 -7.88 -3.84 13.50
C ALA A 60 -8.44 -4.22 14.88
N LYS A 61 -7.60 -4.80 15.77
CA LYS A 61 -8.03 -5.13 17.14
C LYS A 61 -8.46 -3.91 17.94
N ASN A 62 -7.73 -2.80 17.85
CA ASN A 62 -8.11 -1.57 18.54
C ASN A 62 -9.38 -0.91 17.98
N LYS A 63 -9.78 -1.22 16.74
CA LYS A 63 -11.08 -0.84 16.17
C LYS A 63 -12.20 -1.86 16.46
N GLY A 64 -11.93 -2.93 17.21
CA GLY A 64 -12.91 -3.95 17.56
C GLY A 64 -13.14 -5.00 16.47
N PHE A 65 -12.26 -5.10 15.48
CA PHE A 65 -12.35 -6.10 14.41
C PHE A 65 -11.52 -7.36 14.72
N GLU A 66 -11.87 -8.45 14.04
CA GLU A 66 -10.97 -9.60 13.97
C GLU A 66 -9.71 -9.26 13.16
N ALA A 67 -8.61 -9.90 13.53
CA ALA A 67 -7.28 -9.50 13.08
C ALA A 67 -6.36 -10.72 12.92
N SER A 68 -6.81 -11.71 12.14
CA SER A 68 -5.96 -12.83 11.74
C SER A 68 -5.17 -12.51 10.46
N GLU A 69 -4.17 -13.35 10.14
CA GLU A 69 -3.46 -13.27 8.85
C GLU A 69 -4.43 -13.44 7.67
N ASN A 70 -5.44 -14.29 7.82
CA ASN A 70 -6.47 -14.52 6.80
C ASN A 70 -7.34 -13.27 6.60
N ASP A 71 -7.69 -12.57 7.67
CA ASP A 71 -8.50 -11.34 7.58
C ASP A 71 -7.72 -10.22 6.85
N TYR A 72 -6.41 -10.12 7.08
CA TYR A 72 -5.54 -9.22 6.33
C TYR A 72 -5.56 -9.55 4.82
N TYR A 73 -5.36 -10.82 4.45
CA TYR A 73 -5.40 -11.24 3.04
C TYR A 73 -6.77 -11.00 2.42
N ASN A 74 -7.85 -11.37 3.11
CA ASN A 74 -9.21 -11.14 2.64
C ASN A 74 -9.47 -9.66 2.38
N GLN A 75 -9.08 -8.77 3.30
CA GLN A 75 -9.24 -7.33 3.10
C GLN A 75 -8.52 -6.85 1.83
N LEU A 76 -7.26 -7.25 1.63
CA LEU A 76 -6.49 -6.87 0.43
C LEU A 76 -7.13 -7.42 -0.84
N LEU A 77 -7.43 -8.72 -0.88
CA LEU A 77 -7.94 -9.41 -2.06
C LEU A 77 -9.34 -8.92 -2.46
N THR A 78 -10.26 -8.77 -1.49
CA THR A 78 -11.60 -8.26 -1.75
C THR A 78 -11.56 -6.81 -2.21
N SER A 79 -10.71 -5.97 -1.61
CA SER A 79 -10.60 -4.57 -2.01
C SER A 79 -9.96 -4.43 -3.39
N PHE A 80 -8.92 -5.22 -3.68
CA PHE A 80 -8.29 -5.27 -5.01
C PHE A 80 -9.30 -5.67 -6.08
N ARG A 81 -10.05 -6.77 -5.88
CA ARG A 81 -11.12 -7.20 -6.80
C ARG A 81 -12.16 -6.09 -7.01
N CYS A 82 -12.58 -5.42 -5.94
CA CYS A 82 -13.54 -4.32 -6.01
C CYS A 82 -13.04 -3.15 -6.88
N VAL A 83 -11.76 -2.78 -6.79
CA VAL A 83 -11.19 -1.75 -7.69
C VAL A 83 -11.26 -2.20 -9.15
N LEU A 84 -10.93 -3.47 -9.42
CA LEU A 84 -10.94 -4.05 -10.76
C LEU A 84 -12.36 -4.17 -11.36
N ASP A 85 -13.35 -4.57 -10.56
CA ASP A 85 -14.75 -4.75 -10.99
C ASP A 85 -15.38 -3.44 -11.51
N TYR A 86 -14.84 -2.30 -11.08
CA TYR A 86 -15.29 -0.98 -11.48
C TYR A 86 -14.36 -0.29 -12.47
N ILE A 87 -13.46 -1.00 -13.14
CA ILE A 87 -12.71 -0.43 -14.27
C ILE A 87 -13.68 -0.13 -15.44
N PRO A 88 -13.61 1.07 -16.06
CA PRO A 88 -14.43 1.38 -17.23
C PRO A 88 -14.18 0.40 -18.38
N GLN A 89 -15.24 -0.09 -19.03
CA GLN A 89 -15.19 -1.12 -20.08
C GLN A 89 -14.37 -0.74 -21.35
N GLY A 90 -13.89 0.50 -21.46
CA GLY A 90 -13.00 0.96 -22.52
C GLY A 90 -11.50 0.99 -22.15
N ASN A 91 -11.18 0.89 -20.85
CA ASN A 91 -9.81 0.92 -20.35
C ASN A 91 -9.28 -0.48 -20.02
N SER A 92 -10.18 -1.47 -19.90
CA SER A 92 -9.83 -2.88 -19.85
C SER A 92 -9.21 -3.27 -21.18
N SER A 93 -7.88 -3.24 -21.28
CA SER A 93 -7.19 -3.96 -22.34
C SER A 93 -7.62 -5.42 -22.21
N ASN A 94 -8.31 -5.94 -23.23
CA ASN A 94 -8.94 -7.27 -23.24
C ASN A 94 -7.97 -8.46 -23.07
N ASN A 95 -6.71 -8.26 -22.67
CA ASN A 95 -5.72 -9.34 -22.58
C ASN A 95 -4.43 -8.92 -21.88
N VAL A 96 -4.46 -8.62 -20.58
CA VAL A 96 -3.20 -8.66 -19.82
C VAL A 96 -3.46 -9.32 -18.48
N ASN A 97 -3.35 -10.65 -18.44
CA ASN A 97 -2.75 -11.27 -17.26
C ASN A 97 -1.40 -10.59 -17.10
N ALA A 98 -1.35 -9.53 -16.29
CA ALA A 98 -0.10 -8.89 -15.94
C ALA A 98 0.69 -9.99 -15.22
N ASN A 99 1.70 -10.47 -15.90
CA ASN A 99 2.74 -11.23 -15.28
C ASN A 99 3.52 -10.24 -14.40
N LEU A 100 3.92 -10.73 -13.26
CA LEU A 100 4.60 -9.94 -12.27
C LEU A 100 5.72 -10.80 -11.77
N ILE A 101 6.96 -10.35 -11.89
CA ILE A 101 8.05 -10.95 -11.14
C ILE A 101 8.19 -10.14 -9.85
N VAL A 102 8.41 -10.78 -8.71
CA VAL A 102 8.65 -10.09 -7.45
C VAL A 102 9.88 -10.69 -6.79
N ASP A 103 10.83 -9.84 -6.43
CA ASP A 103 11.95 -10.17 -5.55
C ASP A 103 11.47 -10.14 -4.10
N GLY A 104 11.36 -11.32 -3.50
CA GLY A 104 10.98 -11.48 -2.09
C GLY A 104 12.10 -11.17 -1.10
N ALA A 105 13.29 -10.78 -1.59
CA ALA A 105 14.49 -10.44 -0.81
C ALA A 105 14.97 -11.52 0.18
N ASP A 106 14.57 -12.77 -0.08
CA ASP A 106 14.68 -13.92 0.82
C ASP A 106 14.11 -13.65 2.22
N GLY A 107 13.10 -12.77 2.28
CA GLY A 107 12.44 -12.34 3.51
C GLY A 107 10.99 -12.82 3.63
N VAL A 108 10.40 -12.51 4.79
CA VAL A 108 9.02 -12.88 5.14
C VAL A 108 8.01 -12.45 4.08
N GLY A 109 8.20 -11.29 3.45
CA GLY A 109 7.35 -10.75 2.40
C GLY A 109 7.10 -11.69 1.24
N GLY A 110 8.16 -12.30 0.70
CA GLY A 110 8.07 -13.30 -0.37
C GLY A 110 7.25 -14.52 0.04
N GLU A 111 7.41 -15.01 1.27
CA GLU A 111 6.60 -16.11 1.80
C GLU A 111 5.11 -15.74 1.92
N LYS A 112 4.81 -14.51 2.36
CA LYS A 112 3.43 -14.01 2.49
C LYS A 112 2.77 -13.78 1.14
N LEU A 113 3.50 -13.22 0.17
CA LEU A 113 3.03 -13.07 -1.20
C LEU A 113 2.79 -14.45 -1.84
N LYS A 114 3.63 -15.45 -1.56
CA LYS A 114 3.44 -16.83 -2.05
C LYS A 114 2.13 -17.45 -1.55
N LYS A 115 1.73 -17.18 -0.31
CA LYS A 115 0.42 -17.59 0.21
C LYS A 115 -0.70 -16.83 -0.50
N MET A 116 -0.65 -15.50 -0.47
CA MET A 116 -1.68 -14.62 -1.02
C MET A 116 -1.92 -14.82 -2.52
N LYS A 117 -0.87 -15.10 -3.31
CA LYS A 117 -1.00 -15.27 -4.76
C LYS A 117 -1.85 -16.47 -5.18
N THR A 118 -2.04 -17.46 -4.30
CA THR A 118 -2.91 -18.62 -4.60
C THR A 118 -4.38 -18.23 -4.74
N GLU A 119 -4.75 -17.04 -4.25
CA GLU A 119 -6.11 -16.50 -4.27
C GLU A 119 -6.27 -15.35 -5.30
N LEU A 120 -5.19 -14.98 -6.01
CA LEU A 120 -5.21 -13.96 -7.06
C LEU A 120 -5.48 -14.60 -8.43
N SER A 121 -6.67 -14.37 -8.99
CA SER A 121 -7.03 -14.84 -10.34
C SER A 121 -6.67 -13.85 -11.45
N ASN A 122 -6.54 -12.56 -11.12
CA ASN A 122 -6.42 -11.47 -12.10
C ASN A 122 -4.98 -10.96 -12.28
N LEU A 123 -4.01 -11.62 -11.63
CA LEU A 123 -2.60 -11.23 -11.64
C LEU A 123 -1.73 -12.50 -11.54
N THR A 124 -0.81 -12.69 -12.49
CA THR A 124 0.11 -13.82 -12.48
C THR A 124 1.40 -13.39 -11.80
N ILE A 125 1.74 -13.97 -10.65
CA ILE A 125 2.94 -13.59 -9.89
C ILE A 125 4.00 -14.70 -9.87
N ASP A 126 5.11 -14.47 -10.56
CA ASP A 126 6.41 -15.13 -10.36
C ASP A 126 7.11 -14.51 -9.16
N ILE A 127 7.44 -15.30 -8.15
CA ILE A 127 8.16 -14.80 -6.98
C ILE A 127 9.54 -15.45 -7.00
N ARG A 128 10.59 -14.63 -6.95
CA ARG A 128 11.98 -15.04 -6.86
C ARG A 128 12.54 -14.63 -5.50
N ASN A 129 13.60 -15.30 -5.04
CA ASN A 129 14.26 -15.01 -3.77
C ASN A 129 13.27 -14.90 -2.60
N TYR A 130 12.58 -15.99 -2.23
CA TYR A 130 11.53 -15.96 -1.21
C TYR A 130 11.77 -16.95 -0.06
N GLY A 131 13.04 -17.15 0.32
CA GLY A 131 13.42 -17.95 1.49
C GLY A 131 14.45 -19.04 1.21
N ASP A 132 14.98 -19.10 -0.02
CA ASP A 132 15.98 -20.09 -0.44
C ASP A 132 17.42 -19.53 -0.33
N GLY A 133 17.57 -18.22 -0.11
CA GLY A 133 18.86 -17.53 -0.01
C GLY A 133 19.11 -16.84 1.34
N VAL A 134 20.22 -16.10 1.41
CA VAL A 134 20.53 -15.25 2.56
C VAL A 134 19.77 -13.94 2.42
N LEU A 135 19.10 -13.59 3.51
CA LEU A 135 18.25 -12.43 3.60
C LEU A 135 18.93 -11.11 3.18
N ASN A 136 18.38 -10.43 2.17
CA ASN A 136 18.90 -9.23 1.52
C ASN A 136 20.32 -9.34 0.92
N GLU A 137 20.83 -10.55 0.69
CA GLU A 137 22.14 -10.73 0.06
C GLU A 137 22.01 -10.62 -1.46
N ALA A 138 22.44 -9.48 -2.01
CA ALA A 138 22.34 -9.15 -3.44
C ALA A 138 20.91 -9.18 -4.01
N VAL A 139 19.92 -8.92 -3.16
CA VAL A 139 18.48 -8.94 -3.46
C VAL A 139 17.76 -7.86 -2.65
N GLY A 140 16.53 -7.54 -3.02
CA GLY A 140 15.64 -6.63 -2.29
C GLY A 140 15.79 -5.15 -2.66
N ALA A 141 14.82 -4.36 -2.19
CA ALA A 141 14.63 -2.98 -2.63
C ALA A 141 15.84 -2.07 -2.31
N ASP A 142 16.43 -2.19 -1.12
CA ASP A 142 17.57 -1.34 -0.72
C ASP A 142 18.83 -1.64 -1.53
N TYR A 143 19.08 -2.92 -1.83
CA TYR A 143 20.20 -3.33 -2.68
C TYR A 143 20.08 -2.69 -4.07
N VAL A 144 18.91 -2.82 -4.71
CA VAL A 144 18.69 -2.24 -6.05
C VAL A 144 18.70 -0.72 -6.04
N GLN A 145 18.12 -0.09 -5.01
CA GLN A 145 18.11 1.36 -4.91
C GLN A 145 19.52 1.94 -4.74
N LYS A 146 20.34 1.35 -3.87
CA LYS A 146 21.68 1.85 -3.54
C LYS A 146 22.71 1.49 -4.60
N GLU A 147 22.78 0.22 -4.96
CA GLU A 147 23.80 -0.30 -5.87
C GLU A 147 23.44 -0.03 -7.34
N LYS A 148 22.15 0.21 -7.64
CA LYS A 148 21.64 0.44 -9.01
C LYS A 148 21.97 -0.73 -9.95
N VAL A 149 21.95 -1.95 -9.42
CA VAL A 149 22.26 -3.18 -10.15
C VAL A 149 21.05 -4.11 -10.22
N ILE A 150 21.16 -5.15 -11.05
CA ILE A 150 20.17 -6.21 -11.13
C ILE A 150 20.39 -7.18 -9.95
N PRO A 151 19.36 -7.51 -9.16
CA PRO A 151 19.43 -8.49 -8.08
C PRO A 151 19.70 -9.91 -8.58
N ARG A 152 20.14 -10.78 -7.67
CA ARG A 152 20.33 -12.22 -7.92
C ARG A 152 19.08 -12.87 -8.48
N GLY A 153 19.24 -13.71 -9.50
CA GLY A 153 18.14 -14.44 -10.12
C GLY A 153 17.31 -13.61 -11.11
N PHE A 154 17.73 -12.38 -11.42
CA PHE A 154 17.16 -11.54 -12.46
C PHE A 154 18.17 -11.28 -13.57
N SER A 155 17.67 -10.99 -14.75
CA SER A 155 18.45 -10.74 -15.96
C SER A 155 18.04 -9.43 -16.62
N PRO A 156 18.88 -8.86 -17.51
CA PRO A 156 18.47 -7.74 -18.35
C PRO A 156 17.26 -8.06 -19.24
N ALA A 157 17.00 -9.33 -19.55
CA ALA A 157 15.76 -9.73 -20.23
C ALA A 157 14.56 -9.47 -19.31
N ASP A 158 14.64 -9.80 -18.02
CA ASP A 158 13.62 -9.40 -17.04
C ASP A 158 13.53 -7.85 -16.95
N ALA A 159 14.66 -7.15 -17.05
CA ALA A 159 14.75 -5.70 -17.18
C ALA A 159 14.47 -5.20 -18.62
N GLY A 160 13.30 -5.57 -19.16
CA GLY A 160 12.93 -5.29 -20.54
C GLY A 160 11.60 -5.92 -20.97
N ILE A 161 11.08 -6.89 -20.22
CA ILE A 161 9.77 -7.54 -20.46
C ILE A 161 8.60 -6.69 -19.89
N SER A 162 8.74 -5.36 -19.82
CA SER A 162 7.61 -4.44 -19.60
C SER A 162 6.92 -4.00 -20.92
N ILE A 163 6.95 -4.84 -21.97
CA ILE A 163 6.25 -4.59 -23.25
C ILE A 163 5.27 -5.72 -23.65
N SER A 164 5.06 -6.73 -22.79
CA SER A 164 3.92 -7.64 -22.93
C SER A 164 3.32 -8.07 -21.58
N GLY A 165 3.71 -7.39 -20.50
CA GLY A 165 3.06 -7.50 -19.19
C GLY A 165 3.88 -8.19 -18.12
N VAL A 166 5.21 -8.00 -17.98
CA VAL A 166 5.96 -8.40 -16.78
C VAL A 166 6.47 -7.16 -16.00
N GLN A 167 6.04 -6.96 -14.76
CA GLN A 167 6.58 -5.91 -13.86
C GLN A 167 7.44 -6.55 -12.76
N VAL A 168 8.49 -5.89 -12.24
CA VAL A 168 9.38 -6.49 -11.24
C VAL A 168 9.35 -5.76 -9.91
N TRP A 169 8.69 -6.22 -8.85
CA TRP A 169 8.65 -5.50 -7.56
C TRP A 169 9.61 -6.05 -6.52
N MET A 170 9.99 -5.26 -5.52
CA MET A 170 10.91 -5.66 -4.47
C MET A 170 10.42 -5.22 -3.10
N GLU A 171 10.44 -6.15 -2.15
CA GLU A 171 10.13 -5.89 -0.74
C GLU A 171 11.42 -5.87 0.09
N MET A 172 11.45 -5.11 1.19
CA MET A 172 12.43 -5.29 2.26
C MET A 172 11.74 -5.83 3.50
N LEU A 173 12.50 -6.54 4.33
CA LEU A 173 12.14 -7.09 5.65
C LEU A 173 11.22 -6.26 6.57
N THR A 174 11.21 -4.94 6.43
CA THR A 174 10.39 -4.02 7.23
C THR A 174 9.06 -3.64 6.55
N GLY A 175 8.76 -4.26 5.41
CA GLY A 175 7.45 -4.37 4.78
C GLY A 175 6.88 -3.13 4.10
N SER A 176 7.65 -2.05 3.93
CA SER A 176 7.12 -0.80 3.35
C SER A 176 7.69 -0.41 2.00
N TYR A 177 8.62 -1.20 1.47
CA TYR A 177 9.37 -0.85 0.26
C TYR A 177 8.78 -1.55 -0.96
N ILE A 178 8.66 -0.78 -2.03
CA ILE A 178 8.15 -1.23 -3.32
C ILE A 178 9.10 -0.67 -4.39
N SER A 179 9.83 -1.53 -5.11
CA SER A 179 10.70 -1.10 -6.22
C SER A 179 10.52 -1.94 -7.51
N PRO A 180 10.07 -1.34 -8.63
CA PRO A 180 10.27 -1.79 -10.01
C PRO A 180 11.76 -1.98 -10.36
N LEU A 181 12.14 -3.13 -10.92
CA LEU A 181 13.45 -3.33 -11.54
C LEU A 181 13.42 -2.67 -12.93
N TYR A 182 13.79 -1.38 -13.01
CA TYR A 182 13.93 -0.69 -14.29
C TYR A 182 15.40 -0.45 -14.60
N GLN A 183 15.97 -1.26 -15.50
CA GLN A 183 17.26 -1.00 -16.09
C GLN A 183 17.08 -0.12 -17.34
N THR A 184 17.07 1.18 -17.11
CA THR A 184 18.04 2.01 -17.83
C THR A 184 18.81 2.76 -16.77
N VAL A 185 19.94 2.19 -16.37
CA VAL A 185 20.93 2.71 -15.40
C VAL A 185 21.51 4.08 -15.83
N ALA A 186 20.88 4.79 -16.77
CA ALA A 186 21.38 6.04 -17.31
C ALA A 186 20.36 7.14 -17.62
N ARG A 187 19.02 7.01 -17.40
CA ARG A 187 18.10 8.08 -17.87
C ARG A 187 16.93 8.56 -17.00
N SER A 188 16.37 7.79 -16.06
CA SER A 188 15.31 8.36 -15.19
C SER A 188 15.90 8.83 -13.86
N THR A 189 15.96 10.14 -13.65
CA THR A 189 16.44 10.79 -12.40
C THR A 189 15.42 10.78 -11.26
N LEU A 190 14.20 10.32 -11.53
CA LEU A 190 13.09 10.34 -10.58
C LEU A 190 13.08 9.10 -9.67
N SER A 191 12.96 9.33 -8.36
CA SER A 191 12.92 8.29 -7.33
C SER A 191 11.63 7.46 -7.41
N MET A 192 11.65 6.24 -6.87
CA MET A 192 10.50 5.33 -7.02
C MET A 192 9.32 5.75 -6.16
N GLY A 193 9.57 6.16 -4.92
CA GLY A 193 8.51 6.65 -4.05
C GLY A 193 7.75 7.82 -4.65
N ASP A 194 8.46 8.76 -5.30
CA ASP A 194 7.83 9.90 -5.97
C ASP A 194 6.93 9.47 -7.15
N LYS A 195 7.31 8.40 -7.88
CA LYS A 195 6.50 7.84 -8.99
C LYS A 195 5.22 7.19 -8.47
N ILE A 196 5.32 6.35 -7.44
CA ILE A 196 4.17 5.68 -6.82
C ILE A 196 3.21 6.73 -6.26
N LEU A 197 3.75 7.70 -5.52
CA LEU A 197 2.99 8.83 -4.98
C LEU A 197 2.28 9.61 -6.08
N SER A 198 2.98 9.94 -7.18
CA SER A 198 2.39 10.67 -8.30
C SER A 198 1.28 9.87 -8.99
N LEU A 199 1.47 8.56 -9.18
CA LEU A 199 0.44 7.66 -9.73
C LEU A 199 -0.83 7.67 -8.87
N PHE A 200 -0.67 7.53 -7.56
CA PHE A 200 -1.79 7.53 -6.61
C PHE A 200 -2.49 8.90 -6.58
N ALA A 201 -1.72 9.98 -6.61
CA ALA A 201 -2.23 11.34 -6.62
C ALA A 201 -3.09 11.62 -7.87
N ILE A 202 -2.61 11.24 -9.06
CA ILE A 202 -3.36 11.41 -10.31
C ILE A 202 -4.67 10.62 -10.25
N PHE A 203 -4.60 9.33 -9.88
CA PHE A 203 -5.77 8.47 -9.80
C PHE A 203 -6.81 9.03 -8.83
N LEU A 204 -6.41 9.38 -7.60
CA LEU A 204 -7.34 9.89 -6.60
C LEU A 204 -7.95 11.23 -7.00
N LYS A 205 -7.17 12.13 -7.59
CA LYS A 205 -7.68 13.40 -8.13
C LYS A 205 -8.74 13.17 -9.20
N GLU A 206 -8.50 12.24 -10.13
CA GLU A 206 -9.46 11.90 -11.18
C GLU A 206 -10.73 11.27 -10.61
N GLN A 207 -10.61 10.33 -9.66
CA GLN A 207 -11.78 9.72 -9.02
C GLN A 207 -12.62 10.73 -8.24
N LEU A 208 -11.99 11.69 -7.55
CA LEU A 208 -12.70 12.78 -6.87
C LEU A 208 -13.43 13.68 -7.88
N ALA A 209 -12.80 14.03 -8.99
CA ALA A 209 -13.43 14.83 -10.04
C ALA A 209 -14.65 14.12 -10.63
N ILE A 210 -14.56 12.81 -10.89
CA ILE A 210 -15.69 11.99 -11.35
C ILE A 210 -16.78 11.94 -10.28
N LEU A 211 -16.43 11.74 -9.01
CA LEU A 211 -17.37 11.64 -7.89
C LEU A 211 -18.21 12.92 -7.71
N TYR A 212 -17.58 14.09 -7.80
CA TYR A 212 -18.28 15.38 -7.73
C TYR A 212 -19.10 15.66 -8.99
N GLY A 213 -18.65 15.22 -10.17
CA GLY A 213 -19.37 15.41 -11.42
C GLY A 213 -19.56 16.90 -11.81
N PRO A 214 -20.20 17.18 -12.95
CA PRO A 214 -20.37 18.53 -13.48
C PRO A 214 -21.45 19.38 -12.78
N GLU A 215 -22.38 18.75 -12.04
CA GLU A 215 -23.57 19.41 -11.47
C GLU A 215 -23.35 19.86 -10.01
N ASP A 216 -22.51 19.18 -9.21
CA ASP A 216 -22.28 19.55 -7.80
C ASP A 216 -21.48 20.87 -7.66
N GLY A 217 -20.76 21.28 -8.72
CA GLY A 217 -20.09 22.59 -8.79
C GLY A 217 -21.06 23.79 -8.82
N LYS A 218 -22.35 23.58 -9.15
CA LYS A 218 -23.38 24.63 -9.15
C LYS A 218 -24.14 24.73 -7.82
N ASN A 219 -24.07 23.70 -6.98
CA ASN A 219 -24.64 23.66 -5.62
C ASN A 219 -23.53 23.73 -4.56
N ALA A 220 -22.55 24.62 -4.76
CA ALA A 220 -21.33 24.76 -3.97
C ALA A 220 -21.54 24.95 -2.45
N ASN A 221 -22.75 25.27 -2.00
CA ASN A 221 -23.07 25.44 -0.57
C ASN A 221 -23.45 24.13 0.17
N LYS A 222 -23.48 22.96 -0.49
CA LYS A 222 -23.80 21.66 0.16
C LYS A 222 -22.85 20.50 -0.16
N SER A 223 -21.90 20.66 -1.08
CA SER A 223 -20.96 19.58 -1.43
C SER A 223 -19.76 19.55 -0.49
N TYR A 224 -19.46 18.39 0.08
CA TYR A 224 -18.23 18.17 0.85
C TYR A 224 -17.03 18.31 -0.09
N ASN A 225 -16.12 19.24 0.17
CA ASN A 225 -14.90 19.38 -0.61
C ASN A 225 -13.72 18.75 0.13
N ALA A 226 -13.39 17.51 -0.22
CA ALA A 226 -12.29 16.78 0.39
C ALA A 226 -10.93 17.40 0.06
N SER A 227 -10.10 17.65 1.07
CA SER A 227 -8.71 18.06 0.87
C SER A 227 -7.84 16.86 0.48
N LEU A 228 -7.18 16.95 -0.68
CA LEU A 228 -6.20 15.97 -1.16
C LEU A 228 -4.79 16.59 -1.05
N GLY A 229 -4.02 16.12 -0.08
CA GLY A 229 -2.68 16.61 0.22
C GLY A 229 -1.61 15.59 -0.12
N ILE A 230 -0.50 16.10 -0.66
CA ILE A 230 0.69 15.31 -0.98
C ILE A 230 1.81 15.73 -0.04
N VAL A 231 2.43 14.78 0.64
CA VAL A 231 3.51 15.04 1.60
C VAL A 231 4.80 14.40 1.12
N GLN A 232 5.82 15.23 0.93
CA GLN A 232 7.14 14.82 0.48
C GLN A 232 8.21 15.22 1.50
N THR A 233 9.40 14.64 1.34
CA THR A 233 10.62 15.06 2.06
C THR A 233 11.52 15.87 1.12
N ALA A 234 12.57 16.47 1.66
CA ALA A 234 13.59 17.16 0.85
C ALA A 234 14.35 16.23 -0.13
N TYR A 235 14.25 14.90 0.03
CA TYR A 235 14.85 13.94 -0.90
C TYR A 235 14.00 13.68 -2.16
N ALA A 236 12.77 14.19 -2.20
CA ALA A 236 11.93 14.08 -3.38
C ALA A 236 12.57 14.82 -4.56
N ASN A 237 12.45 14.25 -5.75
CA ASN A 237 12.93 14.91 -6.96
C ASN A 237 12.09 16.17 -7.24
N GLY A 238 12.73 17.32 -7.44
CA GLY A 238 12.04 18.60 -7.67
C GLY A 238 11.06 18.58 -8.85
N ALA A 239 11.34 17.81 -9.91
CA ALA A 239 10.43 17.67 -11.05
C ALA A 239 9.09 17.02 -10.65
N SER A 240 9.09 16.08 -9.71
CA SER A 240 7.85 15.48 -9.19
C SER A 240 7.02 16.50 -8.43
N THR A 241 7.66 17.30 -7.58
CA THR A 241 7.03 18.38 -6.82
C THR A 241 6.39 19.39 -7.77
N ASP A 242 7.13 19.82 -8.80
CA ASP A 242 6.65 20.78 -9.78
C ASP A 242 5.48 20.22 -10.59
N TYR A 243 5.56 18.96 -11.02
CA TYR A 243 4.49 18.26 -11.72
C TYR A 243 3.19 18.20 -10.89
N LEU A 244 3.29 17.79 -9.62
CA LEU A 244 2.13 17.71 -8.71
C LEU A 244 1.49 19.08 -8.47
N LYS A 245 2.30 20.13 -8.31
CA LYS A 245 1.82 21.51 -8.18
C LYS A 245 1.15 22.01 -9.46
N GLN A 246 1.68 21.67 -10.64
CA GLN A 246 1.04 22.00 -11.93
C GLN A 246 -0.32 21.30 -12.10
N LEU A 247 -0.50 20.13 -11.50
CA LEU A 247 -1.79 19.48 -11.37
C LEU A 247 -2.71 20.17 -10.34
N GLY A 248 -2.29 21.28 -9.70
CA GLY A 248 -3.10 21.99 -8.71
C GLY A 248 -3.27 21.21 -7.39
N LEU A 249 -2.39 20.25 -7.11
CA LEU A 249 -2.38 19.52 -5.84
C LEU A 249 -1.59 20.30 -4.80
N GLU A 250 -2.05 20.23 -3.55
CA GLU A 250 -1.32 20.79 -2.41
C GLU A 250 -0.14 19.88 -2.07
N VAL A 251 1.08 20.42 -2.09
CA VAL A 251 2.31 19.68 -1.76
C VAL A 251 2.97 20.29 -0.52
N ALA A 252 3.02 19.52 0.55
CA ALA A 252 3.68 19.86 1.81
C ALA A 252 5.05 19.17 1.93
N LEU A 253 6.03 19.88 2.48
CA LEU A 253 7.35 19.33 2.80
C LEU A 253 7.49 19.09 4.30
N THR A 254 8.08 17.96 4.67
CA THR A 254 8.37 17.58 6.05
C THR A 254 9.83 17.14 6.23
N PRO A 255 10.36 17.13 7.47
CA PRO A 255 11.60 16.41 7.76
C PRO A 255 11.49 14.92 7.39
N THR A 256 12.63 14.30 7.10
CA THR A 256 12.69 12.86 6.80
C THR A 256 12.25 12.01 7.98
N GLY A 257 11.57 10.90 7.68
CA GLY A 257 11.03 9.98 8.66
C GLY A 257 9.51 9.92 8.61
N VAL A 258 9.02 8.69 8.55
CA VAL A 258 7.59 8.32 8.46
C VAL A 258 6.73 9.02 9.51
N LYS A 259 7.26 9.26 10.71
CA LYS A 259 6.55 9.98 11.78
C LYS A 259 6.06 11.36 11.32
N TYR A 260 6.94 12.17 10.72
CA TYR A 260 6.60 13.53 10.30
C TYR A 260 5.71 13.53 9.07
N LEU A 261 5.98 12.63 8.12
CA LEU A 261 5.17 12.44 6.92
C LEU A 261 3.74 12.04 7.27
N HIS A 262 3.58 11.07 8.16
CA HIS A 262 2.27 10.56 8.59
C HIS A 262 1.48 11.61 9.36
N GLU A 263 2.11 12.31 10.30
CA GLU A 263 1.49 13.42 11.04
C GLU A 263 0.97 14.49 10.09
N LYS A 264 1.79 14.94 9.15
CA LYS A 264 1.37 15.96 8.17
C LYS A 264 0.29 15.45 7.21
N ALA A 265 0.38 14.19 6.77
CA ALA A 265 -0.62 13.58 5.88
C ALA A 265 -1.99 13.47 6.57
N SER A 266 -2.02 13.29 7.90
CA SER A 266 -3.26 13.18 8.68
C SER A 266 -4.05 14.49 8.80
N GLU A 267 -3.47 15.63 8.43
CA GLU A 267 -4.15 16.93 8.38
C GLU A 267 -5.12 17.05 7.19
N PHE A 268 -5.00 16.16 6.20
CA PHE A 268 -5.84 16.13 5.00
C PHE A 268 -6.97 15.11 5.11
N ASP A 269 -8.04 15.32 4.35
CA ASP A 269 -9.08 14.29 4.17
C ASP A 269 -8.53 13.06 3.46
N ILE A 270 -7.63 13.28 2.50
CA ILE A 270 -6.83 12.26 1.84
C ILE A 270 -5.39 12.74 1.81
N GLY A 271 -4.52 12.10 2.59
CA GLY A 271 -3.10 12.43 2.66
C GLY A 271 -2.24 11.33 2.03
N ILE A 272 -1.49 11.65 0.98
CA ILE A 272 -0.56 10.72 0.34
C ILE A 272 0.87 11.08 0.75
N TYR A 273 1.63 10.13 1.29
CA TYR A 273 3.03 10.36 1.60
C TYR A 273 3.89 9.16 1.19
N PHE A 274 5.03 9.46 0.57
CA PHE A 274 6.07 8.49 0.24
C PHE A 274 7.44 9.14 0.41
N GLU A 275 8.37 8.40 0.99
CA GLU A 275 9.79 8.71 0.91
C GLU A 275 10.35 8.23 -0.45
N ALA A 276 11.42 8.86 -0.93
CA ALA A 276 12.05 8.53 -2.21
C ALA A 276 12.43 7.04 -2.37
N ASN A 277 12.64 6.37 -1.22
CA ASN A 277 12.97 4.95 -1.12
C ASN A 277 11.77 4.01 -1.36
N GLY A 278 10.54 4.53 -1.46
CA GLY A 278 9.33 3.74 -1.69
C GLY A 278 8.48 3.49 -0.44
N HIS A 279 8.96 3.88 0.76
CA HIS A 279 8.17 3.79 1.99
C HIS A 279 7.05 4.83 1.98
N GLY A 280 5.80 4.40 2.00
CA GLY A 280 4.67 5.31 2.06
C GLY A 280 3.32 4.63 2.11
N THR A 281 2.26 5.44 2.29
CA THR A 281 0.87 5.00 2.25
C THR A 281 -0.06 6.17 1.94
N ILE A 282 -1.36 5.90 1.94
CA ILE A 282 -2.43 6.89 1.81
C ILE A 282 -3.28 6.82 3.08
N LEU A 283 -3.52 7.98 3.70
CA LEU A 283 -4.41 8.15 4.83
C LEU A 283 -5.75 8.72 4.35
N PHE A 284 -6.84 8.25 4.94
CA PHE A 284 -8.16 8.80 4.73
C PHE A 284 -8.75 9.21 6.07
N SER A 285 -9.26 10.43 6.19
CA SER A 285 -9.90 10.89 7.41
C SER A 285 -11.21 10.12 7.66
N ASP A 286 -11.52 9.82 8.92
CA ASP A 286 -12.79 9.16 9.27
C ASP A 286 -14.01 10.00 8.80
N LYS A 287 -13.85 11.33 8.78
CA LYS A 287 -14.82 12.29 8.25
C LYS A 287 -15.08 12.08 6.76
N PHE A 288 -14.02 11.96 5.96
CA PHE A 288 -14.11 11.70 4.53
C PHE A 288 -14.71 10.33 4.24
N ILE A 289 -14.29 9.29 4.97
CA ILE A 289 -14.84 7.93 4.81
C ILE A 289 -16.35 7.91 5.11
N SER A 290 -16.78 8.52 6.21
CA SER A 290 -18.20 8.58 6.59
C SER A 290 -19.05 9.31 5.55
N TRP A 291 -18.51 10.41 5.01
CA TRP A 291 -19.15 11.14 3.92
C TRP A 291 -19.22 10.29 2.63
N LEU A 292 -18.13 9.63 2.27
CA LEU A 292 -18.03 8.82 1.06
C LEU A 292 -18.99 7.62 1.10
N GLU A 293 -19.15 6.96 2.26
CA GLU A 293 -20.13 5.90 2.46
C GLU A 293 -21.57 6.41 2.29
N THR A 294 -21.88 7.58 2.88
CA THR A 294 -23.19 8.22 2.72
C THR A 294 -23.47 8.56 1.26
N ARG A 295 -22.49 9.18 0.57
CA ARG A 295 -22.59 9.54 -0.84
C ARG A 295 -22.74 8.31 -1.73
N SER A 296 -22.01 7.24 -1.45
CA SER A 296 -22.13 5.98 -2.17
C SER A 296 -23.55 5.39 -2.03
N ASN A 297 -24.12 5.42 -0.82
CA ASN A 297 -25.49 4.93 -0.57
C ASN A 297 -26.53 5.78 -1.32
N GLU A 298 -26.41 7.11 -1.28
CA GLU A 298 -27.28 8.02 -2.03
C GLU A 298 -27.22 7.72 -3.54
N LEU A 299 -26.02 7.58 -4.10
CA LEU A 299 -25.82 7.27 -5.51
C LEU A 299 -26.34 5.86 -5.87
N SER A 300 -26.25 4.89 -4.96
CA SER A 300 -26.80 3.55 -5.15
C SER A 300 -28.32 3.54 -5.30
N THR A 301 -29.01 4.52 -4.69
CA THR A 301 -30.48 4.66 -4.76
C THR A 301 -30.93 5.53 -5.93
N SER A 302 -30.21 6.64 -6.17
CA SER A 302 -30.59 7.65 -7.17
C SER A 302 -30.07 7.38 -8.58
N SER A 303 -28.88 6.75 -8.70
CA SER A 303 -28.16 6.62 -9.97
C SER A 303 -27.25 5.39 -9.99
N LYS A 304 -27.78 4.24 -9.58
CA LYS A 304 -27.01 2.99 -9.46
C LYS A 304 -26.23 2.67 -10.72
N GLY A 305 -24.91 2.56 -10.59
CA GLY A 305 -24.01 2.20 -11.69
C GLY A 305 -23.56 3.38 -12.55
N SER A 306 -23.94 4.61 -12.21
CA SER A 306 -23.36 5.83 -12.76
C SER A 306 -21.85 5.91 -12.52
N ASP A 307 -21.16 6.75 -13.27
CA ASP A 307 -19.71 6.93 -13.10
C ASP A 307 -19.37 7.50 -11.73
N GLN A 308 -20.22 8.38 -11.19
CA GLN A 308 -20.13 8.87 -9.81
C GLN A 308 -20.24 7.73 -8.79
N HIS A 309 -21.23 6.85 -8.95
CA HIS A 309 -21.40 5.70 -8.06
C HIS A 309 -20.19 4.77 -8.11
N LYS A 310 -19.70 4.47 -9.32
CA LYS A 310 -18.51 3.62 -9.49
C LYS A 310 -17.24 4.29 -8.93
N ALA A 311 -17.09 5.61 -9.06
CA ALA A 311 -15.97 6.35 -8.47
C ALA A 311 -16.01 6.30 -6.93
N ALA A 312 -17.20 6.44 -6.33
CA ALA A 312 -17.38 6.27 -4.89
C ALA A 312 -16.95 4.88 -4.42
N LEU A 313 -17.37 3.83 -5.15
CA LEU A 313 -17.02 2.44 -4.84
C LEU A 313 -15.52 2.18 -5.00
N ARG A 314 -14.87 2.73 -6.05
CA ARG A 314 -13.42 2.64 -6.22
C ARG A 314 -12.67 3.34 -5.08
N LEU A 315 -13.10 4.54 -4.66
CA LEU A 315 -12.48 5.26 -3.55
C LEU A 315 -12.63 4.50 -2.22
N LEU A 316 -13.80 3.91 -1.96
CA LEU A 316 -14.02 3.04 -0.79
C LEU A 316 -13.17 1.76 -0.84
N ALA A 317 -13.00 1.19 -2.03
CA ALA A 317 -12.13 0.03 -2.21
C ALA A 317 -10.66 0.41 -1.98
N VAL A 318 -10.19 1.55 -2.50
CA VAL A 318 -8.82 2.02 -2.27
C VAL A 318 -8.56 2.28 -0.80
N SER A 319 -9.48 2.91 -0.07
CA SER A 319 -9.29 3.18 1.36
C SER A 319 -9.19 1.92 2.23
N ARG A 320 -9.74 0.80 1.74
CA ARG A 320 -9.63 -0.54 2.36
C ARG A 320 -8.45 -1.34 1.84
N LEU A 321 -8.04 -1.14 0.58
CA LEU A 321 -6.90 -1.81 -0.03
C LEU A 321 -5.59 -1.28 0.53
N ILE A 322 -5.45 0.05 0.66
CA ILE A 322 -4.23 0.68 1.15
C ILE A 322 -4.12 0.58 2.68
N ASN A 323 -3.00 0.09 3.19
CA ASN A 323 -2.80 -0.05 4.62
C ASN A 323 -2.53 1.32 5.26
N GLN A 324 -3.55 1.93 5.87
CA GLN A 324 -3.38 3.25 6.52
C GLN A 324 -2.74 3.16 7.92
N ALA A 325 -2.37 1.96 8.42
CA ALA A 325 -1.65 1.81 9.69
C ALA A 325 -0.14 2.05 9.54
N PHE A 326 0.43 1.60 8.42
CA PHE A 326 1.84 1.69 8.11
C PHE A 326 2.06 1.48 6.61
N GLY A 327 3.19 1.92 6.05
CA GLY A 327 3.51 1.64 4.65
C GLY A 327 3.60 0.13 4.40
N ASP A 328 2.92 -0.37 3.38
CA ASP A 328 2.71 -1.81 3.15
C ASP A 328 2.97 -2.17 1.70
N ALA A 329 4.01 -2.99 1.48
CA ALA A 329 4.47 -3.37 0.16
C ALA A 329 3.46 -4.21 -0.62
N LEU A 330 2.78 -5.15 0.04
CA LEU A 330 1.78 -6.02 -0.61
C LEU A 330 0.55 -5.21 -1.01
N SER A 331 0.10 -4.36 -0.09
CA SER A 331 -1.03 -3.45 -0.30
C SER A 331 -0.76 -2.43 -1.41
N GLY A 332 0.40 -1.76 -1.37
CA GLY A 332 0.79 -0.78 -2.39
C GLY A 332 1.03 -1.44 -3.75
N LEU A 333 1.58 -2.65 -3.80
CA LEU A 333 1.73 -3.44 -5.02
C LEU A 333 0.38 -3.64 -5.71
N LEU A 334 -0.60 -4.20 -4.98
CA LEU A 334 -1.93 -4.44 -5.52
C LEU A 334 -2.60 -3.15 -5.96
N LEU A 335 -2.42 -2.05 -5.22
CA LEU A 335 -2.99 -0.76 -5.61
C LEU A 335 -2.35 -0.19 -6.88
N VAL A 336 -1.02 -0.29 -7.04
CA VAL A 336 -0.38 0.13 -8.30
C VAL A 336 -0.92 -0.70 -9.47
N GLU A 337 -0.96 -2.03 -9.34
CA GLU A 337 -1.48 -2.90 -10.41
C GLU A 337 -2.93 -2.54 -10.77
N ALA A 338 -3.78 -2.33 -9.77
CA ALA A 338 -5.17 -1.94 -10.00
C ALA A 338 -5.28 -0.59 -10.73
N ILE A 339 -4.47 0.40 -10.36
CA ILE A 339 -4.48 1.72 -11.00
C ILE A 339 -3.94 1.65 -12.43
N LEU A 340 -2.85 0.90 -12.66
CA LEU A 340 -2.32 0.72 -14.02
C LEU A 340 -3.35 0.08 -14.94
N GLN A 341 -4.03 -0.96 -14.48
CA GLN A 341 -5.13 -1.58 -15.21
C GLN A 341 -6.31 -0.62 -15.42
N HIS A 342 -6.70 0.14 -14.39
CA HIS A 342 -7.77 1.14 -14.49
C HIS A 342 -7.49 2.21 -15.55
N MET A 343 -6.23 2.65 -15.62
CA MET A 343 -5.79 3.69 -16.54
C MET A 343 -5.50 3.14 -17.94
N GLY A 344 -5.46 1.82 -18.13
CA GLY A 344 -4.96 1.20 -19.36
C GLY A 344 -3.48 1.54 -19.62
N TRP A 345 -2.72 1.85 -18.57
CA TRP A 345 -1.33 2.28 -18.70
C TRP A 345 -0.37 1.11 -18.58
N SER A 346 0.63 1.09 -19.44
CA SER A 346 1.88 0.35 -19.18
C SER A 346 2.82 1.20 -18.33
N ILE A 347 3.65 0.58 -17.49
CA ILE A 347 4.69 1.29 -16.72
C ILE A 347 5.54 2.20 -17.62
N ARG A 348 5.85 1.76 -18.85
CA ARG A 348 6.70 2.50 -19.78
C ARG A 348 6.11 3.85 -20.22
N GLN A 349 4.79 3.98 -20.34
CA GLN A 349 4.14 5.20 -20.83
C GLN A 349 4.28 6.41 -19.88
N LYS A 350 4.72 6.21 -18.63
CA LYS A 350 4.62 7.23 -17.58
C LYS A 350 5.90 7.48 -16.78
N LEU A 351 6.97 6.73 -17.03
CA LEU A 351 8.30 7.05 -16.48
C LEU A 351 8.99 8.24 -17.19
N ASP A 352 8.34 8.81 -18.22
CA ASP A 352 8.75 10.02 -18.95
C ASP A 352 8.01 11.31 -18.48
N VAL A 353 7.20 11.22 -17.41
CA VAL A 353 6.58 12.40 -16.76
C VAL A 353 7.54 13.03 -15.75
#